data_AF-A0A9P5HG59-F1
#
_entry.id   AF-A0A9P5HG59-F1
#
_cell.length_a   1.000
_cell.length_b   1.000
_cell.length_c   1.000
_cell.angle_alpha   90.00
_cell.angle_beta   90.00
_cell.angle_gamma   90.00
#
_symmetry.space_group_name_H-M   'P 1'
#
loop_
_entity.id
_entity.type
_entity.pdbx_description
1 polymer ?
#
loop_
_entity_poly.entity_id
_entity_poly.type
_entity_poly.pdbx_seq_one_letter_code
_entity_poly.pdbx_strand_id
1 'polypeptide(L)'
;MSHIDPSKPRSIQIRAVSSRLSSNARAGWLIVRKTIRTGYSPWDVGDSLAKDLLEAPPAEQSATIQRFIDIKQRELEIVMVSAIASLVGSLMSWGWFPVPPYTTKIALLCALIHSLLATAIATQQFLLVGRIAVSRQRDRVLLSVVLGSDPDLYERSQLRPRRLFSFAWQSPTVLLGSSIMFLLVGIAIHVYDAAHSAGLRA
;
A
#
# COMPACT_ATOMS: atom_id res chain seq x y z
N MET A 1 -64.24 -19.02 -6.45
CA MET A 1 -63.67 -18.22 -5.35
C MET A 1 -62.45 -18.97 -4.82
N SER A 2 -61.24 -18.56 -5.24
CA SER A 2 -60.01 -19.31 -4.92
C SER A 2 -59.44 -18.90 -3.56
N HIS A 3 -59.31 -19.90 -2.69
CA HIS A 3 -58.68 -19.85 -1.38
C HIS A 3 -57.16 -19.65 -1.54
N ILE A 4 -56.59 -18.59 -0.94
CA ILE A 4 -55.13 -18.37 -0.91
C ILE A 4 -54.59 -18.95 0.40
N ASP A 5 -53.68 -19.91 0.27
CA ASP A 5 -53.03 -20.67 1.34
C ASP A 5 -51.76 -19.92 1.84
N PRO A 6 -51.66 -19.53 3.12
CA PRO A 6 -50.57 -18.71 3.66
C PRO A 6 -49.32 -19.50 4.09
N SER A 7 -49.13 -20.75 3.67
CA SER A 7 -48.12 -21.66 4.25
C SER A 7 -46.80 -21.81 3.48
N LYS A 8 -46.42 -20.88 2.59
CA LYS A 8 -45.15 -21.00 1.82
C LYS A 8 -43.96 -20.26 2.49
N PRO A 9 -42.92 -20.97 2.96
CA PRO A 9 -41.82 -20.37 3.72
C PRO A 9 -40.86 -19.55 2.84
N ARG A 10 -40.59 -18.29 3.24
CA ARG A 10 -39.58 -17.35 2.70
C ARG A 10 -38.12 -17.78 3.01
N SER A 11 -37.79 -19.07 3.02
CA SER A 11 -36.48 -19.59 3.47
C SER A 11 -35.43 -19.74 2.36
N ILE A 12 -35.79 -19.51 1.09
CA ILE A 12 -34.93 -19.84 -0.06
C ILE A 12 -34.01 -18.66 -0.47
N GLN A 13 -34.39 -17.40 -0.18
CA GLN A 13 -33.58 -16.24 -0.62
C GLN A 13 -32.33 -15.98 0.25
N ILE A 14 -32.34 -16.33 1.54
CA ILE A 14 -31.22 -16.04 2.46
C ILE A 14 -30.01 -16.95 2.19
N ARG A 15 -30.25 -18.20 1.79
CA ARG A 15 -29.16 -19.15 1.43
C ARG A 15 -28.39 -18.74 0.18
N ALA A 16 -29.06 -18.14 -0.81
CA ALA A 16 -28.42 -17.74 -2.06
C ALA A 16 -27.49 -16.52 -1.91
N VAL A 17 -27.77 -15.64 -0.95
CA VAL A 17 -26.92 -14.47 -0.65
C VAL A 17 -25.69 -14.87 0.16
N SER A 18 -25.87 -15.76 1.15
CA SER A 18 -24.79 -16.35 1.94
C SER A 18 -23.77 -17.12 1.08
N SER A 19 -24.24 -17.91 0.10
CA SER A 19 -23.35 -18.68 -0.78
C SER A 19 -22.53 -17.77 -1.71
N ARG A 20 -23.13 -16.69 -2.24
CA ARG A 20 -22.44 -15.71 -3.09
C ARG A 20 -21.38 -14.89 -2.34
N LEU A 21 -21.67 -14.46 -1.11
CA LEU A 21 -20.68 -13.78 -0.25
C LEU A 21 -19.47 -14.69 0.06
N SER A 22 -19.70 -15.98 0.32
CA SER A 22 -18.62 -16.94 0.56
C SER A 22 -17.77 -17.22 -0.70
N SER A 23 -18.41 -17.23 -1.87
CA SER A 23 -17.75 -17.42 -3.17
C SER A 23 -16.83 -16.25 -3.50
N ASN A 24 -17.30 -15.02 -3.31
CA ASN A 24 -16.53 -13.82 -3.61
C ASN A 24 -15.38 -13.62 -2.59
N ALA A 25 -15.61 -13.94 -1.32
CA ALA A 25 -14.55 -13.94 -0.31
C ALA A 25 -13.47 -14.97 -0.64
N ARG A 26 -13.83 -16.17 -1.12
CA ARG A 26 -12.89 -17.19 -1.59
C ARG A 26 -12.15 -16.76 -2.86
N ALA A 27 -12.81 -16.09 -3.80
CA ALA A 27 -12.17 -15.55 -5.00
C ALA A 27 -11.16 -14.45 -4.66
N GLY A 28 -11.50 -13.53 -3.75
CA GLY A 28 -10.58 -12.53 -3.22
C GLY A 28 -9.38 -13.17 -2.49
N TRP A 29 -9.64 -14.19 -1.67
CA TRP A 29 -8.57 -14.95 -1.01
C TRP A 29 -7.67 -15.68 -2.01
N LEU A 30 -8.23 -16.22 -3.09
CA LEU A 30 -7.46 -16.88 -4.15
C LEU A 30 -6.61 -15.89 -4.96
N ILE A 31 -7.09 -14.66 -5.18
CA ILE A 31 -6.31 -13.58 -5.81
C ILE A 31 -5.17 -13.18 -4.89
N VAL A 32 -5.45 -12.88 -3.61
CA VAL A 32 -4.42 -12.56 -2.60
C VAL A 32 -3.39 -13.67 -2.50
N ARG A 33 -3.84 -14.94 -2.47
CA ARG A 33 -2.96 -16.10 -2.41
C ARG A 33 -2.18 -16.31 -3.72
N LYS A 34 -2.73 -15.98 -4.89
CA LYS A 34 -2.00 -15.98 -6.16
C LYS A 34 -0.94 -14.88 -6.20
N THR A 35 -1.25 -13.67 -5.72
CA THR A 35 -0.29 -12.57 -5.58
C THR A 35 0.86 -12.96 -4.63
N ILE A 36 0.56 -13.69 -3.56
CA ILE A 36 1.56 -14.27 -2.65
C ILE A 36 2.37 -15.39 -3.35
N ARG A 37 1.75 -16.17 -4.25
CA ARG A 37 2.42 -17.28 -4.97
C ARG A 37 3.25 -16.84 -6.18
N THR A 38 2.98 -15.67 -6.75
CA THR A 38 3.80 -15.06 -7.80
C THR A 38 5.06 -14.37 -7.26
N GLY A 39 5.34 -14.44 -5.95
CA GLY A 39 6.63 -14.06 -5.39
C GLY A 39 6.96 -12.57 -5.57
N TYR A 40 5.97 -11.69 -5.70
CA TYR A 40 6.25 -10.25 -5.67
C TYR A 40 6.42 -9.82 -4.22
N SER A 41 7.63 -10.02 -3.72
CA SER A 41 8.10 -9.42 -2.49
C SER A 41 8.61 -8.02 -2.85
N PRO A 42 8.01 -6.92 -2.34
CA PRO A 42 8.56 -5.58 -2.54
C PRO A 42 10.00 -5.44 -2.01
N TRP A 43 10.41 -6.40 -1.16
CA TRP A 43 11.77 -6.55 -0.65
C TRP A 43 12.73 -7.12 -1.70
N ASP A 44 12.26 -8.02 -2.56
CA ASP A 44 13.09 -8.67 -3.59
C ASP A 44 13.46 -7.69 -4.71
N VAL A 45 12.62 -6.66 -4.94
CA VAL A 45 12.90 -5.59 -5.91
C VAL A 45 14.05 -4.68 -5.45
N GLY A 46 14.17 -4.45 -4.14
CA GLY A 46 15.29 -3.68 -3.57
C GLY A 46 16.59 -4.46 -3.66
N ASP A 47 16.56 -5.75 -3.34
CA ASP A 47 17.72 -6.63 -3.41
C ASP A 47 18.16 -6.89 -4.87
N SER A 48 17.22 -7.04 -5.81
CA SER A 48 17.55 -7.21 -7.24
C SER A 48 18.22 -5.96 -7.80
N LEU A 49 17.71 -4.77 -7.45
CA LEU A 49 18.26 -3.52 -7.93
C LEU A 49 19.62 -3.21 -7.31
N ALA A 50 19.83 -3.52 -6.02
CA ALA A 50 21.13 -3.43 -5.39
C ALA A 50 22.14 -4.35 -6.09
N LYS A 51 21.72 -5.56 -6.45
CA LYS A 51 22.55 -6.52 -7.19
C LYS A 51 22.88 -6.03 -8.61
N ASP A 52 21.88 -5.53 -9.35
CA ASP A 52 22.08 -4.98 -10.70
C ASP A 52 23.02 -3.77 -10.69
N LEU A 53 22.94 -2.91 -9.66
CA LEU A 53 23.84 -1.76 -9.47
C LEU A 53 25.29 -2.14 -9.13
N LEU A 54 25.48 -3.30 -8.50
CA LEU A 54 26.79 -3.82 -8.10
C LEU A 54 27.46 -4.64 -9.22
N GLU A 55 26.68 -5.34 -10.03
CA GLU A 55 27.17 -6.17 -11.13
C GLU A 55 27.37 -5.38 -12.44
N ALA A 56 26.82 -4.16 -12.52
CA ALA A 56 26.96 -3.30 -13.70
C ALA A 56 28.41 -2.78 -13.89
N PRO A 57 28.93 -2.74 -15.14
CA PRO A 57 30.20 -2.09 -15.45
C PRO A 57 30.20 -0.61 -15.02
N PRO A 58 31.34 -0.04 -14.59
CA PRO A 58 31.41 1.35 -14.14
C PRO A 58 30.95 2.38 -15.18
N ALA A 59 31.06 2.05 -16.48
CA ALA A 59 30.55 2.87 -17.57
C ALA A 59 29.00 2.88 -17.65
N GLU A 60 28.33 1.80 -17.25
CA GLU A 60 26.88 1.66 -17.26
C GLU A 60 26.25 1.99 -15.90
N GLN A 61 27.01 1.88 -14.82
CA GLN A 61 26.57 2.13 -13.45
C GLN A 61 25.95 3.52 -13.30
N SER A 62 26.57 4.55 -13.89
CA SER A 62 26.03 5.91 -13.85
C SER A 62 24.68 6.05 -14.58
N ALA A 63 24.46 5.28 -15.66
CA ALA A 63 23.20 5.29 -16.40
C ALA A 63 22.10 4.54 -15.61
N THR A 64 22.44 3.41 -15.00
CA THR A 64 21.55 2.64 -14.11
C THR A 64 21.13 3.45 -12.89
N ILE A 65 22.09 4.18 -12.30
CA ILE A 65 21.86 5.09 -11.17
C ILE A 65 20.89 6.21 -11.54
N GLN A 66 21.10 6.86 -12.69
CA GLN A 66 20.20 7.91 -13.15
C GLN A 66 18.78 7.36 -13.36
N ARG A 67 18.67 6.19 -14.01
CA ARG A 67 17.38 5.53 -14.23
C ARG A 67 16.69 5.17 -12.91
N PHE A 68 17.44 4.71 -11.91
CA PHE A 68 16.89 4.43 -10.58
C PHE A 68 16.36 5.70 -9.90
N ILE A 69 17.13 6.79 -9.93
CA ILE A 69 16.73 8.09 -9.39
C ILE A 69 15.42 8.54 -10.04
N ASP A 70 15.34 8.51 -11.37
CA ASP A 70 14.16 8.94 -12.13
C ASP A 70 12.93 8.09 -11.79
N ILE A 71 13.09 6.75 -11.73
CA ILE A 71 12.00 5.83 -11.36
C ILE A 71 11.54 6.10 -9.92
N LYS A 72 12.47 6.28 -8.98
CA LYS A 72 12.14 6.51 -7.58
C LYS A 72 11.49 7.86 -7.33
N GLN A 73 11.95 8.92 -8.00
CA GLN A 73 11.28 10.22 -7.92
C GLN A 73 9.84 10.12 -8.41
N ARG A 74 9.61 9.45 -9.55
CA ARG A 74 8.26 9.24 -10.08
C ARG A 74 7.37 8.41 -9.15
N GLU A 75 7.92 7.35 -8.56
CA GLU A 75 7.22 6.55 -7.56
C GLU A 75 6.80 7.41 -6.36
N LEU A 76 7.72 8.19 -5.82
CA LEU A 76 7.47 9.07 -4.67
C LEU A 76 6.46 10.16 -4.99
N GLU A 77 6.48 10.75 -6.19
CA GLU A 77 5.46 11.69 -6.65
C GLU A 77 4.06 11.06 -6.67
N ILE A 78 3.94 9.85 -7.24
CA ILE A 78 2.67 9.11 -7.26
C ILE A 78 2.20 8.83 -5.83
N VAL A 79 3.11 8.40 -4.95
CA VAL A 79 2.79 8.14 -3.53
C VAL A 79 2.31 9.41 -2.83
N MET A 80 2.99 10.54 -3.01
CA MET A 80 2.58 11.82 -2.40
C MET A 80 1.20 12.26 -2.88
N VAL A 81 0.93 12.22 -4.20
CA VAL A 81 -0.38 12.60 -4.75
C VAL A 81 -1.48 11.66 -4.23
N SER A 82 -1.22 10.36 -4.22
CA SER A 82 -2.18 9.35 -3.75
C SER A 82 -2.44 9.45 -2.24
N ALA A 83 -1.41 9.75 -1.45
CA ALA A 83 -1.54 9.97 -0.01
C ALA A 83 -2.30 11.26 0.31
N ILE A 84 -2.15 12.33 -0.48
CA ILE A 84 -2.98 13.53 -0.34
C ILE A 84 -4.43 13.22 -0.70
N ALA A 85 -4.69 12.47 -1.77
CA ALA A 85 -6.04 12.06 -2.14
C ALA A 85 -6.70 11.19 -1.04
N SER A 86 -5.97 10.23 -0.49
CA SER A 86 -6.43 9.39 0.63
C SER A 86 -6.67 10.21 1.91
N LEU A 87 -5.84 11.22 2.17
CA LEU A 87 -6.01 12.16 3.29
C LEU A 87 -7.30 12.98 3.12
N VAL A 88 -7.51 13.59 1.95
CA VAL A 88 -8.72 14.36 1.63
C VAL A 88 -9.95 13.48 1.70
N GLY A 89 -9.89 12.26 1.15
CA GLY A 89 -10.99 11.29 1.24
C GLY A 89 -11.34 10.94 2.69
N SER A 90 -10.33 10.70 3.53
CA SER A 90 -10.53 10.42 4.95
C SER A 90 -11.15 11.61 5.69
N LEU A 91 -10.68 12.84 5.43
CA LEU A 91 -11.19 14.05 6.05
C LEU A 91 -12.63 14.39 5.63
N MET A 92 -12.92 14.33 4.32
CA MET A 92 -14.26 14.61 3.80
C MET A 92 -15.29 13.58 4.27
N SER A 93 -14.87 12.33 4.40
CA SER A 93 -15.74 11.26 4.89
C SER A 93 -16.18 11.51 6.35
N TRP A 94 -15.43 12.26 7.15
CA TRP A 94 -15.72 12.49 8.58
C TRP A 94 -17.10 13.12 8.83
N GLY A 95 -17.57 13.98 7.93
CA GLY A 95 -18.89 14.63 8.01
C GLY A 95 -20.05 13.71 7.58
N TRP A 96 -19.77 12.60 6.91
CA TRP A 96 -20.79 11.68 6.39
C TRP A 96 -21.21 10.60 7.39
N PHE A 97 -20.46 10.43 8.49
CA PHE A 97 -20.73 9.34 9.44
C PHE A 97 -21.54 9.83 10.65
N PRO A 98 -22.83 9.48 10.75
CA PRO A 98 -23.57 9.68 11.99
C PRO A 98 -22.94 8.83 13.12
N VAL A 99 -22.85 9.40 14.32
CA VAL A 99 -22.47 8.68 15.54
C VAL A 99 -23.56 7.62 15.83
N PRO A 100 -23.30 6.33 16.13
CA PRO A 100 -22.04 5.69 16.56
C PRO A 100 -21.69 4.40 15.78
N PRO A 101 -20.63 4.43 14.94
CA PRO A 101 -19.74 3.27 14.90
C PRO A 101 -18.30 3.72 15.16
N TYR A 102 -17.86 3.56 16.41
CA TYR A 102 -16.49 3.85 16.84
C TYR A 102 -15.44 3.13 15.97
N THR A 103 -15.77 1.93 15.48
CA THR A 103 -14.94 1.12 14.59
C THR A 103 -14.64 1.81 13.26
N THR A 104 -15.64 2.44 12.62
CA THR A 104 -15.47 3.20 11.37
C THR A 104 -14.56 4.40 11.59
N LYS A 105 -14.76 5.14 12.69
CA LYS A 105 -13.92 6.30 13.03
C LYS A 105 -12.47 5.91 13.30
N ILE A 106 -12.24 4.81 14.02
CA ILE A 106 -10.89 4.29 14.28
C ILE A 106 -10.21 3.88 12.97
N ALA A 107 -10.91 3.16 12.07
CA ALA A 107 -10.36 2.78 10.78
C ALA A 107 -9.96 4.00 9.94
N LEU A 108 -10.80 5.04 9.90
CA LEU A 108 -10.50 6.27 9.16
C LEU A 108 -9.37 7.09 9.79
N LEU A 109 -9.26 7.11 11.12
CA LEU A 109 -8.10 7.70 11.81
C LEU A 109 -6.82 6.94 11.48
N CYS A 110 -6.86 5.60 11.44
CA CYS A 110 -5.72 4.81 11.02
C CYS A 110 -5.35 5.11 9.57
N ALA A 111 -6.32 5.21 8.65
CA ALA A 111 -6.08 5.63 7.27
C ALA A 111 -5.39 7.00 7.23
N LEU A 112 -5.94 7.99 7.94
CA LEU A 112 -5.41 9.35 7.99
C LEU A 112 -3.97 9.40 8.51
N ILE A 113 -3.69 8.72 9.62
CA ILE A 113 -2.34 8.66 10.21
C ILE A 113 -1.34 8.01 9.24
N HIS A 114 -1.72 6.90 8.61
CA HIS A 114 -0.86 6.22 7.64
C HIS A 114 -0.61 7.08 6.40
N SER A 115 -1.63 7.80 5.92
CA SER A 115 -1.52 8.71 4.79
C SER A 115 -0.57 9.88 5.09
N LEU A 116 -0.70 10.50 6.26
CA LEU A 116 0.19 11.58 6.70
C LEU A 116 1.64 11.10 6.83
N LEU A 117 1.84 9.94 7.46
CA LEU A 117 3.16 9.37 7.64
C LEU A 117 3.79 8.98 6.28
N ALA A 118 3.01 8.39 5.38
CA ALA A 118 3.45 8.08 4.02
C ALA A 118 3.90 9.34 3.28
N THR A 119 3.12 10.42 3.30
CA THR A 119 3.49 11.70 2.68
C THR A 119 4.75 12.29 3.30
N ALA A 120 4.88 12.29 4.62
CA ALA A 120 6.05 12.83 5.32
C ALA A 120 7.33 12.08 4.94
N ILE A 121 7.30 10.74 4.98
CA ILE A 121 8.46 9.92 4.62
C ILE A 121 8.75 10.03 3.12
N ALA A 122 7.73 10.02 2.26
CA ALA A 122 7.91 10.20 0.82
C ALA A 122 8.58 11.54 0.49
N THR A 123 8.19 12.61 1.18
CA THR A 123 8.77 13.95 1.02
C THR A 123 10.24 13.97 1.45
N GLN A 124 10.55 13.36 2.60
CA GLN A 124 11.93 13.23 3.08
C GLN A 124 12.81 12.44 2.10
N GLN A 125 12.29 11.33 1.56
CA GLN A 125 12.99 10.53 0.56
C GLN A 125 13.16 11.28 -0.77
N PHE A 126 12.13 12.01 -1.22
CA PHE A 126 12.18 12.79 -2.46
C PHE A 126 13.27 13.87 -2.39
N LEU A 127 13.33 14.61 -1.28
CA LEU A 127 14.37 15.61 -1.04
C LEU A 127 15.77 14.99 -0.96
N LEU A 128 15.89 13.82 -0.31
CA LEU A 128 17.17 13.12 -0.18
C LEU A 128 17.67 12.63 -1.55
N VAL A 129 16.80 12.03 -2.37
CA VAL A 129 17.14 11.63 -3.75
C VAL A 129 17.50 12.85 -4.60
N GLY A 130 16.77 13.96 -4.47
CA GLY A 130 17.09 15.21 -5.16
C GLY A 130 18.47 15.76 -4.79
N ARG A 131 18.87 15.69 -3.51
CA ARG A 131 20.23 16.08 -3.08
C ARG A 131 21.30 15.15 -3.63
N ILE A 132 21.04 13.85 -3.69
CA ILE A 132 21.98 12.87 -4.26
C ILE A 132 22.17 13.12 -5.75
N ALA A 133 21.10 13.42 -6.50
CA ALA A 133 21.15 13.68 -7.94
C ALA A 133 22.06 14.87 -8.31
N VAL A 134 22.15 15.88 -7.45
CA VAL A 134 22.98 17.08 -7.67
C VAL A 134 24.42 16.90 -7.16
N SER A 135 24.70 15.85 -6.38
CA SER A 135 26.02 15.64 -5.77
C SER A 135 27.09 15.29 -6.80
N ARG A 136 28.28 15.87 -6.64
CA ARG A 136 29.48 15.54 -7.45
C ARG A 136 29.97 14.10 -7.24
N GLN A 137 29.58 13.48 -6.12
CA GLN A 137 29.87 12.08 -5.77
C GLN A 137 28.59 11.23 -5.76
N ARG A 138 27.63 11.54 -6.64
CA ARG A 138 26.31 10.87 -6.69
C ARG A 138 26.40 9.36 -6.64
N ASP A 139 27.37 8.76 -7.35
CA ASP A 139 27.43 7.31 -7.49
C ASP A 139 27.80 6.63 -6.17
N ARG A 140 28.83 7.14 -5.48
CA ARG A 140 29.26 6.62 -4.17
C ARG A 140 28.23 6.87 -3.07
N VAL A 141 27.63 8.06 -3.06
CA VAL A 141 26.62 8.43 -2.04
C VAL A 141 25.33 7.63 -2.25
N LEU A 142 24.90 7.43 -3.50
CA LEU A 142 23.72 6.62 -3.77
C LEU A 142 23.98 5.16 -3.42
N LEU A 143 25.14 4.61 -3.81
CA LEU A 143 25.49 3.23 -3.50
C LEU A 143 25.52 3.01 -1.98
N SER A 144 26.09 3.94 -1.21
CA SER A 144 26.14 3.82 0.26
C SER A 144 24.75 3.90 0.89
N VAL A 145 23.87 4.74 0.34
CA VAL A 145 22.49 4.92 0.81
C VAL A 145 21.60 3.73 0.43
N VAL A 146 21.79 3.13 -0.74
CA VAL A 146 21.03 1.95 -1.19
C VAL A 146 21.48 0.69 -0.46
N LEU A 147 22.79 0.52 -0.25
CA LEU A 147 23.35 -0.64 0.45
C LEU A 147 23.28 -0.51 1.97
N GLY A 148 23.15 0.71 2.49
CA GLY A 148 23.20 1.00 3.93
C GLY A 148 24.58 0.75 4.54
N SER A 149 25.64 0.82 3.74
CA SER A 149 27.04 0.51 4.11
C SER A 149 28.01 1.24 3.19
N ASP A 150 29.25 1.44 3.65
CA ASP A 150 30.29 2.09 2.84
C ASP A 150 30.60 1.24 1.59
N PRO A 151 30.60 1.79 0.36
CA PRO A 151 30.96 1.08 -0.86
C PRO A 151 32.29 0.31 -0.74
N ASP A 152 33.28 0.91 -0.08
CA ASP A 152 34.62 0.34 0.07
C ASP A 152 34.64 -0.88 1.02
N LEU A 153 33.68 -0.96 1.95
CA LEU A 153 33.50 -2.14 2.81
C LEU A 153 32.82 -3.28 2.06
N TYR A 154 31.93 -2.97 1.12
CA TYR A 154 31.20 -3.98 0.33
C TYR A 154 32.14 -4.79 -0.55
N GLU A 155 33.06 -4.10 -1.25
CA GLU A 155 34.07 -4.70 -2.13
C GLU A 155 34.96 -5.73 -1.41
N ARG A 156 35.20 -5.51 -0.11
CA ARG A 156 36.05 -6.39 0.72
C ARG A 156 35.31 -7.51 1.44
N SER A 157 33.99 -7.42 1.64
CA SER A 157 33.30 -8.27 2.63
C SER A 157 32.01 -8.95 2.20
N GLN A 158 31.57 -8.84 0.93
CA GLN A 158 30.32 -9.46 0.43
C GLN A 158 29.13 -9.21 1.38
N LEU A 159 29.07 -8.04 2.01
CA LEU A 159 28.02 -7.72 2.98
C LEU A 159 26.68 -7.71 2.26
N ARG A 160 25.70 -8.51 2.71
CA ARG A 160 24.36 -8.41 2.15
C ARG A 160 23.77 -7.03 2.43
N PRO A 161 23.01 -6.43 1.49
CA PRO A 161 22.27 -5.20 1.77
C PRO A 161 21.45 -5.38 3.07
N ARG A 162 21.53 -4.38 3.96
CA ARG A 162 20.82 -4.45 5.24
C ARG A 162 19.33 -4.36 4.94
N ARG A 163 18.58 -5.44 5.22
CA ARG A 163 17.11 -5.52 5.00
C ARG A 163 16.32 -4.32 5.55
N LEU A 164 16.83 -3.68 6.61
CA LEU A 164 16.24 -2.46 7.18
C LEU A 164 16.29 -1.24 6.25
N PHE A 165 17.30 -1.11 5.40
CA PHE A 165 17.37 -0.04 4.39
C PHE A 165 16.40 -0.29 3.26
N SER A 166 16.30 -1.52 2.75
CA SER A 166 15.25 -1.92 1.81
C SER A 166 13.85 -1.65 2.39
N PHE A 167 13.69 -1.84 3.71
CA PHE A 167 12.46 -1.48 4.42
C PHE A 167 12.17 0.02 4.41
N ALA A 168 13.17 0.85 4.70
CA ALA A 168 13.02 2.30 4.69
C ALA A 168 12.55 2.79 3.31
N TRP A 169 13.16 2.31 2.22
CA TRP A 169 12.83 2.71 0.85
C TRP A 169 11.43 2.30 0.38
N GLN A 170 10.86 1.24 0.93
CA GLN A 170 9.50 0.77 0.60
C GLN A 170 8.44 1.32 1.57
N SER A 171 8.87 1.93 2.69
CA SER A 171 7.95 2.35 3.76
C SER A 171 6.83 3.30 3.29
N PRO A 172 7.05 4.29 2.41
CA PRO A 172 5.96 5.16 1.98
C PRO A 172 4.87 4.40 1.22
N THR A 173 5.27 3.50 0.32
CA THR A 173 4.37 2.70 -0.52
C THR A 173 3.56 1.71 0.33
N VAL A 174 4.20 1.06 1.31
CA VAL A 174 3.52 0.16 2.25
C VAL A 174 2.54 0.92 3.15
N LEU A 175 2.93 2.07 3.69
CA LEU A 175 2.06 2.91 4.52
C LEU A 175 0.86 3.42 3.73
N LEU A 176 1.05 3.85 2.48
CA LEU A 176 -0.04 4.25 1.59
C LEU A 176 -0.99 3.07 1.31
N GLY A 177 -0.44 1.88 1.02
CA GLY A 177 -1.25 0.67 0.83
C GLY A 177 -2.11 0.36 2.06
N SER A 178 -1.53 0.42 3.25
CA SER A 178 -2.26 0.26 4.52
C SER A 178 -3.32 1.35 4.71
N SER A 179 -3.01 2.60 4.38
CA SER A 179 -3.97 3.72 4.43
C SER A 179 -5.21 3.45 3.58
N ILE A 180 -5.00 3.05 2.33
CA ILE A 180 -6.09 2.72 1.39
C ILE A 180 -6.92 1.56 1.93
N MET A 181 -6.29 0.51 2.47
CA MET A 181 -7.00 -0.63 3.05
C MET A 181 -7.87 -0.22 4.24
N PHE A 182 -7.36 0.62 5.14
CA PHE A 182 -8.14 1.13 6.27
C PHE A 182 -9.32 2.00 5.81
N LEU A 183 -9.11 2.83 4.78
CA LEU A 183 -10.18 3.64 4.18
C LEU A 183 -11.28 2.74 3.57
N LEU A 184 -10.91 1.72 2.80
CA LEU A 184 -11.85 0.76 2.23
C LEU A 184 -12.62 -0.03 3.30
N VAL A 185 -11.94 -0.47 4.36
CA VAL A 185 -12.58 -1.15 5.49
C VAL A 185 -13.56 -0.21 6.20
N GLY A 186 -13.18 1.06 6.44
CA GLY A 186 -14.07 2.07 7.01
C GLY A 186 -15.34 2.26 6.18
N ILE A 187 -15.20 2.40 4.86
CA ILE A 187 -16.34 2.50 3.93
C ILE A 187 -17.19 1.23 3.96
N ALA A 188 -16.59 0.04 3.95
CA ALA A 188 -17.32 -1.22 3.95
C ALA A 188 -18.15 -1.42 5.22
N ILE A 189 -17.58 -1.10 6.40
CA ILE A 189 -18.31 -1.12 7.68
C ILE A 189 -19.51 -0.18 7.61
N HIS A 190 -19.31 1.02 7.06
CA HIS A 190 -20.38 2.01 6.95
C HIS A 190 -21.51 1.57 6.01
N VAL A 191 -21.18 1.06 4.82
CA VAL A 191 -22.18 0.56 3.86
C VAL A 191 -22.98 -0.58 4.47
N TYR A 192 -22.31 -1.48 5.21
CA TYR A 192 -22.98 -2.57 5.92
C TYR A 192 -23.94 -2.06 6.99
N ASP A 193 -23.53 -1.10 7.81
CA ASP A 193 -24.34 -0.51 8.88
C ASP A 193 -25.58 0.22 8.33
N ALA A 194 -25.40 1.00 7.26
CA ALA A 194 -26.49 1.68 6.57
C ALA A 194 -27.52 0.71 5.97
N ALA A 195 -27.04 -0.36 5.31
CA ALA A 195 -27.90 -1.39 4.73
C ALA A 195 -28.67 -2.18 5.80
N HIS A 196 -28.01 -2.51 6.91
CA HIS A 196 -28.66 -3.18 8.04
C HIS A 196 -29.75 -2.31 8.66
N SER A 197 -29.45 -1.03 8.91
CA SER A 197 -30.42 -0.07 9.46
C SER A 197 -31.62 0.16 8.55
N ALA A 198 -31.42 0.21 7.23
CA ALA A 198 -32.50 0.33 6.25
C ALA A 198 -33.38 -0.92 6.22
N GLY A 199 -32.78 -2.11 6.29
CA GLY A 199 -33.49 -3.39 6.32
C GLY A 199 -34.31 -3.62 7.59
N LEU A 200 -33.90 -3.04 8.73
CA LEU A 200 -34.67 -3.09 9.98
C LEU A 200 -35.89 -2.15 9.99
N ARG A 201 -35.93 -1.15 9.10
CA ARG A 201 -37.03 -0.18 8.98
C ARG A 201 -38.06 -0.54 7.90
N ALA A 202 -37.80 -1.59 7.12
CA ALA A 202 -38.65 -2.09 6.03
C ALA A 202 -39.46 -3.31 6.48
#